data_AF-A0A4Y2A8G0-F1
#
_entry.id   AF-A0A4Y2A8G0-F1
#
_cell.length_a   1.000
_cell.length_b   1.000
_cell.length_c   1.000
_cell.angle_alpha   90.00
_cell.angle_beta   90.00
_cell.angle_gamma   90.00
#
_symmetry.space_group_name_H-M   'P 1'
#
loop_
_entity.id
_entity.type
_entity.pdbx_description
1 polymer ?
#
loop_
_entity_poly.entity_id
_entity_poly.type
_entity_poly.pdbx_seq_one_letter_code
_entity_poly.pdbx_strand_id
1 'polypeptide(L)'
;MLKSALCGGYVNFGVFRWYGDVALDDALNTFVKMLLSVPQSDMLHYPKLSQTYYVLLECLAQDHMNFLSSLEPQLFLYILSSISEGLSSSDTMVCAGCCAALDHLVTYIFKKVSKVGRKRRTSGTEQPEEETCLRVLKQHPEILQQMLSTNLNIVIFEECRNQWSMSRPLLGLILLNEEYFNQLRQSIINNQLPEKQVVMAQWFDSLMEGIERNLQTKNRERFTQNLSVFRRDVNDSLKGPNILNSSIYDVN
;
A
#
# COMPACT_ATOMS: atom_id res chain seq x y z
N MET A 1 10.97 18.19 -12.59
CA MET A 1 10.48 18.60 -13.92
C MET A 1 9.43 17.61 -14.45
N LEU A 2 9.73 16.31 -14.58
CA LEU A 2 8.78 15.34 -15.13
C LEU A 2 7.46 15.24 -14.34
N LYS A 3 7.52 15.25 -12.99
CA LYS A 3 6.31 15.29 -12.15
C LYS A 3 5.39 16.47 -12.48
N SER A 4 5.96 17.66 -12.67
CA SER A 4 5.19 18.87 -13.03
C SER A 4 4.58 18.76 -14.43
N ALA A 5 5.28 18.11 -15.36
CA ALA A 5 4.77 17.88 -16.71
C ALA A 5 3.63 16.86 -16.73
N LEU A 6 3.66 15.85 -15.85
CA LEU A 6 2.72 14.73 -15.84
C LEU A 6 1.55 14.87 -14.87
N CYS A 7 1.55 15.83 -13.94
CA CYS A 7 0.47 15.97 -12.94
C CYS A 7 -0.82 16.65 -13.45
N GLY A 8 -0.95 16.86 -14.78
CA GLY A 8 -2.17 17.40 -15.41
C GLY A 8 -2.57 18.83 -15.01
N GLY A 9 -1.80 19.48 -14.14
CA GLY A 9 -2.12 20.80 -13.59
C GLY A 9 -1.86 21.96 -14.55
N TYR A 10 -1.10 21.74 -15.62
CA TYR A 10 -0.74 22.77 -16.61
C TYR A 10 -1.52 22.65 -17.92
N VAL A 11 -1.82 21.42 -18.36
CA VAL A 11 -2.55 21.16 -19.61
C VAL A 11 -3.43 19.92 -19.45
N ASN A 12 -4.64 19.96 -20.02
CA ASN A 12 -5.52 18.79 -20.07
C ASN A 12 -5.01 17.78 -21.11
N PHE A 13 -4.55 16.61 -20.65
CA PHE A 13 -3.99 15.57 -21.50
C PHE A 13 -4.96 14.97 -22.52
N GLY A 14 -6.28 15.08 -22.30
CA GLY A 14 -7.26 14.61 -23.26
C GLY A 14 -7.10 15.26 -24.63
N VAL A 15 -6.62 16.51 -24.66
CA VAL A 15 -6.43 17.32 -25.87
C VAL A 15 -5.33 16.77 -26.79
N PHE A 16 -4.27 16.17 -26.24
CA PHE A 16 -3.14 15.64 -27.01
C PHE A 16 -3.60 14.56 -27.99
N ARG A 17 -4.46 13.64 -27.51
CA ARG A 17 -5.02 12.56 -28.33
C ARG A 17 -5.90 13.09 -29.47
N TRP A 18 -6.58 14.22 -29.29
CA TRP A 18 -7.40 14.83 -30.35
C TRP A 18 -6.56 15.44 -31.47
N TYR A 19 -5.39 15.97 -31.14
CA TYR A 19 -4.47 16.57 -32.10
C TYR A 19 -3.42 15.58 -32.65
N GLY A 20 -3.44 14.32 -32.19
CA GLY A 20 -2.43 13.32 -32.57
C GLY A 20 -1.04 13.62 -32.01
N ASP A 21 -0.98 14.36 -30.90
CA ASP A 21 0.27 14.72 -30.23
C ASP A 21 0.76 13.55 -29.36
N VAL A 22 2.01 13.12 -29.60
CA VAL A 22 2.67 11.99 -28.93
C VAL A 22 3.53 12.40 -27.72
N ALA A 23 3.62 13.70 -27.40
CA ALA A 23 4.52 14.21 -26.37
C ALA A 23 4.24 13.61 -24.98
N LEU A 24 2.97 13.33 -24.67
CA LEU A 24 2.60 12.65 -23.43
C LEU A 24 3.13 11.21 -23.40
N ASP A 25 2.94 10.47 -24.49
CA ASP A 25 3.42 9.09 -24.61
C ASP A 25 4.95 9.05 -24.55
N ASP A 26 5.64 10.00 -25.18
CA ASP A 26 7.10 10.12 -25.11
C ASP A 26 7.59 10.43 -23.69
N ALA A 27 6.87 11.29 -22.94
CA ALA A 27 7.19 11.59 -21.56
C ALA A 27 7.00 10.37 -20.64
N LEU A 28 5.92 9.62 -20.83
CA LEU A 28 5.65 8.36 -20.11
C LEU A 28 6.69 7.28 -20.46
N ASN A 29 7.08 7.16 -21.73
CA ASN A 29 8.15 6.26 -22.15
C ASN A 29 9.51 6.67 -21.60
N THR A 30 9.76 7.96 -21.41
CA THR A 30 10.97 8.47 -20.74
C THR A 30 11.00 8.03 -19.28
N PHE A 31 9.86 8.03 -18.58
CA PHE A 31 9.78 7.45 -17.23
C PHE A 31 10.19 5.96 -17.21
N VAL A 32 9.69 5.15 -18.14
CA VAL A 32 10.04 3.73 -18.22
C VAL A 32 11.54 3.53 -18.48
N LYS A 33 12.13 4.31 -19.39
CA LYS A 33 13.58 4.26 -19.66
C LYS A 33 14.39 4.62 -18.41
N MET A 34 13.95 5.60 -17.62
CA MET A 34 14.61 5.93 -16.35
C MET A 34 14.48 4.80 -15.33
N LEU A 35 13.30 4.18 -15.23
CA LEU A 35 13.07 3.03 -14.33
C LEU A 35 14.03 1.88 -14.63
N LEU A 36 14.27 1.59 -15.92
CA LEU A 36 15.18 0.54 -16.37
C LEU A 36 16.67 0.88 -16.20
N SER A 37 17.01 2.17 -16.09
CA SER A 37 18.40 2.63 -16.03
C SER A 37 19.04 2.54 -14.64
N VAL A 38 18.22 2.43 -13.58
CA VAL A 38 18.69 2.44 -12.18
C VAL A 38 18.28 1.13 -11.50
N PRO A 39 19.25 0.31 -11.03
CA PRO A 39 18.94 -0.86 -10.21
C PRO A 39 18.16 -0.48 -8.95
N GLN A 40 17.20 -1.32 -8.55
CA GLN A 40 16.35 -1.05 -7.39
C GLN A 40 17.18 -0.87 -6.09
N SER A 41 18.23 -1.68 -5.93
CA SER A 41 19.17 -1.58 -4.80
C SER A 41 19.75 -0.17 -4.68
N ASP A 42 20.14 0.42 -5.80
CA ASP A 42 20.87 1.69 -5.82
C ASP A 42 19.91 2.88 -5.61
N MET A 43 18.63 2.68 -5.92
CA MET A 43 17.60 3.71 -5.80
C MET A 43 17.46 4.25 -4.36
N LEU A 44 17.52 3.36 -3.36
CA LEU A 44 17.41 3.76 -1.95
C LEU A 44 18.72 4.29 -1.35
N HIS A 45 19.87 4.05 -1.98
CA HIS A 45 21.17 4.56 -1.51
C HIS A 45 21.34 6.08 -1.76
N TYR A 46 20.58 6.64 -2.69
CA TYR A 46 20.63 8.07 -3.03
C TYR A 46 19.33 8.78 -2.60
N PRO A 47 19.26 9.37 -1.39
CA PRO A 47 18.00 9.88 -0.82
C PRO A 47 17.26 10.88 -1.70
N LYS A 48 17.98 11.80 -2.35
CA LYS A 48 17.39 12.78 -3.28
C LYS A 48 16.74 12.13 -4.50
N LEU A 49 17.36 11.07 -5.02
CA LEU A 49 16.84 10.30 -6.14
C LEU A 49 15.60 9.52 -5.70
N SER A 50 15.69 8.81 -4.58
CA SER A 50 14.58 8.06 -3.98
C SER A 50 13.35 8.94 -3.76
N GLN A 51 13.50 10.08 -3.07
CA GLN A 51 12.40 11.02 -2.84
C GLN A 51 11.76 11.49 -4.15
N THR A 52 12.58 11.88 -5.14
CA THR A 52 12.08 12.36 -6.44
C THR A 52 11.36 11.25 -7.21
N TYR A 53 11.87 10.02 -7.14
CA TYR A 53 11.30 8.84 -7.77
C TYR A 53 9.91 8.53 -7.20
N TYR A 54 9.78 8.41 -5.88
CA TYR A 54 8.50 8.04 -5.27
C TYR A 54 7.44 9.14 -5.41
N VAL A 55 7.83 10.42 -5.40
CA VAL A 55 6.92 11.54 -5.70
C VAL A 55 6.43 11.48 -7.17
N LEU A 56 7.29 11.09 -8.11
CA LEU A 56 6.90 10.88 -9.50
C LEU A 56 6.00 9.66 -9.66
N LEU A 57 6.32 8.55 -8.99
CA LEU A 57 5.55 7.31 -9.03
C LEU A 57 4.15 7.50 -8.44
N GLU A 58 4.02 8.24 -7.34
CA GLU A 58 2.73 8.65 -6.78
C GLU A 58 1.88 9.40 -7.81
N CYS A 59 2.47 10.40 -8.47
CA CYS A 59 1.78 11.18 -9.52
C CYS A 59 1.30 10.28 -10.68
N LEU A 60 2.13 9.33 -11.11
CA LEU A 60 1.74 8.38 -12.15
C LEU A 60 0.64 7.42 -11.69
N ALA A 61 0.71 6.92 -10.46
CA ALA A 61 -0.31 6.04 -9.89
C ALA A 61 -1.65 6.78 -9.71
N GLN A 62 -1.61 8.08 -9.43
CA GLN A 62 -2.78 8.92 -9.30
C GLN A 62 -3.43 9.23 -10.66
N ASP A 63 -2.66 9.77 -11.60
CA ASP A 63 -3.21 10.40 -12.82
C ASP A 63 -3.11 9.50 -14.06
N HIS A 64 -2.12 8.60 -14.10
CA HIS A 64 -1.76 7.77 -15.27
C HIS A 64 -1.84 6.28 -14.98
N MET A 65 -2.76 5.87 -14.09
CA MET A 65 -2.85 4.47 -13.66
C MET A 65 -3.13 3.49 -14.80
N ASN A 66 -3.89 3.91 -15.82
CA ASN A 66 -4.14 3.09 -17.02
C ASN A 66 -2.86 2.78 -17.80
N PHE A 67 -1.90 3.72 -17.80
CA PHE A 67 -0.59 3.49 -18.39
C PHE A 67 0.19 2.46 -17.55
N LEU A 68 0.29 2.68 -16.23
CA LEU A 68 1.00 1.77 -15.33
C LEU A 68 0.46 0.33 -15.38
N SER A 69 -0.86 0.16 -15.46
CA SER A 69 -1.48 -1.16 -15.53
C SER A 69 -1.30 -1.88 -16.87
N SER A 70 -0.96 -1.14 -17.93
CA SER A 70 -0.67 -1.66 -19.27
C SER A 70 0.81 -1.99 -19.50
N LEU A 71 1.70 -1.56 -18.59
CA LEU A 71 3.14 -1.85 -18.66
C LEU A 71 3.42 -3.35 -18.75
N GLU A 72 4.58 -3.70 -19.28
CA GLU A 72 5.06 -5.07 -19.32
C GLU A 72 5.08 -5.70 -17.91
N PRO A 73 4.81 -7.03 -17.79
CA PRO A 73 4.73 -7.70 -16.49
C PRO A 73 5.92 -7.43 -15.56
N GLN A 74 7.13 -7.44 -16.11
CA GLN A 74 8.37 -7.23 -15.36
C GLN A 74 8.50 -5.80 -14.82
N LEU A 75 8.07 -4.79 -15.58
CA LEU A 75 8.08 -3.40 -15.14
C LEU A 75 7.06 -3.16 -14.04
N PHE A 76 5.87 -3.75 -14.17
CA PHE A 76 4.84 -3.63 -13.13
C PHE A 76 5.26 -4.32 -11.83
N LEU A 77 5.88 -5.50 -11.93
CA LEU A 77 6.50 -6.17 -10.78
C LEU A 77 7.62 -5.35 -10.16
N TYR A 78 8.50 -4.75 -10.96
CA TYR A 78 9.54 -3.86 -10.45
C TYR A 78 8.94 -2.69 -9.67
N ILE A 79 7.88 -2.05 -10.18
CA ILE A 79 7.19 -0.96 -9.48
C ILE A 79 6.68 -1.44 -8.11
N LEU A 80 5.99 -2.58 -8.08
CA LEU A 80 5.49 -3.14 -6.82
C LEU A 80 6.64 -3.47 -5.86
N SER A 81 7.68 -4.16 -6.31
CA SER A 81 8.86 -4.46 -5.49
C SER A 81 9.51 -3.20 -4.93
N SER A 82 9.67 -2.15 -5.75
CA SER A 82 10.24 -0.87 -5.31
C SER A 82 9.39 -0.23 -4.21
N ILE A 83 8.06 -0.19 -4.36
CA ILE A 83 7.16 0.31 -3.32
C ILE A 83 7.29 -0.50 -2.03
N SER A 84 7.34 -1.83 -2.13
CA SER A 84 7.47 -2.70 -0.96
C SER A 84 8.74 -2.42 -0.17
N GLU A 85 9.86 -2.15 -0.86
CA GLU A 85 11.13 -1.80 -0.21
C GLU A 85 11.09 -0.38 0.38
N GLY A 86 10.51 0.57 -0.36
CA GLY A 86 10.35 1.96 0.08
C GLY A 86 9.42 2.15 1.29
N LEU A 87 8.46 1.24 1.52
CA LEU A 87 7.62 1.24 2.72
C LEU A 87 8.43 1.11 4.03
N SER A 88 9.51 0.33 3.99
CA SER A 88 10.44 0.11 5.12
C SER A 88 11.57 1.12 5.17
N SER A 89 11.55 2.17 4.34
CA SER A 89 12.55 3.23 4.36
C SER A 89 12.49 4.03 5.66
N SER A 90 13.65 4.40 6.20
CA SER A 90 13.78 5.30 7.35
C SER A 90 13.40 6.75 7.03
N ASP A 91 13.34 7.10 5.74
CA ASP A 91 12.91 8.42 5.27
C ASP A 91 11.38 8.50 5.23
N THR A 92 10.81 9.35 6.07
CA THR A 92 9.36 9.53 6.19
C THR A 92 8.73 10.05 4.90
N MET A 93 9.45 10.82 4.07
CA MET A 93 8.94 11.34 2.80
C MET A 93 8.85 10.22 1.76
N VAL A 94 9.86 9.35 1.70
CA VAL A 94 9.85 8.16 0.83
C VAL A 94 8.71 7.23 1.21
N CYS A 95 8.60 6.92 2.50
CA CYS A 95 7.54 6.05 3.01
C CYS A 95 6.13 6.63 2.74
N ALA A 96 5.95 7.95 2.90
CA ALA A 96 4.68 8.61 2.58
C ALA A 96 4.32 8.52 1.09
N GLY A 97 5.28 8.78 0.19
CA GLY A 97 5.06 8.64 -1.25
C GLY A 97 4.77 7.20 -1.66
N CYS A 98 5.45 6.21 -1.07
CA CYS A 98 5.14 4.79 -1.26
C CYS A 98 3.72 4.44 -0.83
N CYS A 99 3.29 4.91 0.35
CA CYS A 99 1.94 4.67 0.85
C CYS A 99 0.87 5.26 -0.07
N ALA A 100 1.08 6.49 -0.57
CA ALA A 100 0.16 7.15 -1.49
C ALA A 100 0.09 6.41 -2.84
N ALA A 101 1.24 6.10 -3.45
CA ALA A 101 1.31 5.31 -4.67
C ALA A 101 0.60 3.94 -4.51
N LEU A 102 0.82 3.28 -3.36
CA LEU A 102 0.19 2.01 -3.05
C LEU A 102 -1.33 2.10 -2.87
N ASP A 103 -1.85 3.14 -2.19
CA ASP A 103 -3.31 3.36 -2.06
C ASP A 103 -3.93 3.52 -3.45
N HIS A 104 -3.31 4.26 -4.35
CA HIS A 104 -3.78 4.41 -5.73
C HIS A 104 -3.78 3.09 -6.50
N LEU A 105 -2.68 2.34 -6.46
CA LEU A 105 -2.55 1.03 -7.13
C LEU A 105 -3.61 0.05 -6.63
N VAL A 106 -3.68 -0.14 -5.31
CA VAL A 106 -4.59 -1.08 -4.67
C VAL A 106 -6.05 -0.67 -4.89
N THR A 107 -6.35 0.63 -4.85
CA THR A 107 -7.68 1.15 -5.18
C THR A 107 -8.09 0.82 -6.62
N TYR A 108 -7.16 0.98 -7.57
CA TYR A 108 -7.40 0.66 -8.97
C TYR A 108 -7.65 -0.84 -9.16
N ILE A 109 -6.78 -1.69 -8.60
CA ILE A 109 -6.87 -3.14 -8.65
C ILE A 109 -8.21 -3.61 -8.04
N PHE A 110 -8.56 -3.12 -6.86
CA PHE A 110 -9.81 -3.45 -6.17
C PHE A 110 -11.04 -3.13 -7.03
N LYS A 111 -11.05 -1.96 -7.69
CA LYS A 111 -12.12 -1.56 -8.62
C LYS A 111 -12.21 -2.51 -9.82
N LYS A 112 -11.07 -2.92 -10.40
CA LYS A 112 -11.04 -3.82 -11.56
C LYS A 112 -11.52 -5.22 -11.19
N VAL A 113 -11.01 -5.80 -10.11
CA VAL A 113 -11.45 -7.11 -9.60
C VAL A 113 -12.95 -7.11 -9.27
N SER A 114 -13.43 -6.06 -8.59
CA SER A 114 -14.86 -5.92 -8.25
C SER A 114 -15.76 -5.81 -9.48
N LYS A 115 -15.32 -5.11 -10.54
CA LYS A 115 -16.06 -5.00 -11.81
C LYS A 115 -16.13 -6.32 -12.56
N VAL A 116 -15.03 -7.08 -12.62
CA VAL A 116 -15.00 -8.42 -13.26
C VAL A 116 -15.97 -9.37 -12.56
N GLY A 117 -15.98 -9.39 -11.22
CA GLY A 117 -16.92 -10.22 -10.45
C GLY A 117 -18.39 -9.88 -10.68
N ARG A 118 -18.73 -8.61 -10.92
CA ARG A 118 -20.10 -8.17 -11.25
C ARG A 118 -20.49 -8.54 -12.67
N LYS A 119 -19.62 -8.32 -13.67
CA LYS A 119 -19.92 -8.57 -15.09
C LYS A 119 -20.17 -10.05 -15.38
N ARG A 120 -19.43 -10.94 -14.70
CA ARG A 120 -19.62 -12.41 -14.78
C ARG A 120 -20.98 -12.88 -14.24
N ARG A 121 -21.67 -12.08 -13.42
CA ARG A 121 -23.01 -12.40 -12.88
C ARG A 121 -24.15 -11.91 -13.77
N THR A 122 -23.93 -10.95 -14.67
CA THR A 122 -25.01 -10.29 -15.44
C THR A 122 -24.99 -10.57 -16.94
N SER A 123 -23.87 -10.97 -17.55
CA SER A 123 -23.84 -11.32 -18.98
C SER A 123 -22.74 -12.33 -19.30
N GLY A 124 -23.12 -13.49 -19.86
CA GLY A 124 -22.24 -14.59 -20.25
C GLY A 124 -21.45 -14.37 -21.55
N THR A 125 -21.18 -13.12 -21.93
CA THR A 125 -20.55 -12.79 -23.22
C THR A 125 -19.32 -11.89 -23.05
N GLU A 126 -18.26 -12.32 -23.73
CA GLU A 126 -16.95 -11.68 -23.97
C GLU A 126 -16.13 -11.36 -22.71
N GLN A 127 -15.11 -12.20 -22.46
CA GLN A 127 -14.04 -11.89 -21.54
C GLN A 127 -13.32 -10.64 -22.06
N PRO A 128 -13.34 -9.51 -21.33
CA PRO A 128 -12.44 -8.40 -21.63
C PRO A 128 -11.01 -8.95 -21.58
N GLU A 129 -10.16 -8.56 -22.52
CA GLU A 129 -8.73 -8.86 -22.43
C GLU A 129 -8.23 -8.50 -21.02
N GLU A 130 -7.64 -9.49 -20.37
CA GLU A 130 -7.16 -9.32 -19.01
C GLU A 130 -5.97 -8.37 -19.01
N GLU A 131 -6.16 -7.24 -18.34
CA GLU A 131 -5.15 -6.21 -18.19
C GLU A 131 -3.87 -6.77 -17.58
N THR A 132 -2.71 -6.33 -18.09
CA THR A 132 -1.40 -6.90 -17.72
C THR A 132 -1.19 -6.96 -16.21
N CYS A 133 -1.59 -5.90 -15.48
CA CYS A 133 -1.49 -5.87 -14.02
C CYS A 133 -2.27 -6.99 -13.33
N LEU A 134 -3.47 -7.35 -13.79
CA LEU A 134 -4.27 -8.42 -13.18
C LEU A 134 -3.65 -9.78 -13.44
N ARG A 135 -3.11 -9.99 -14.65
CA ARG A 135 -2.37 -11.21 -14.99
C ARG A 135 -1.14 -11.38 -14.10
N VAL A 136 -0.37 -10.31 -13.89
CA VAL A 136 0.78 -10.31 -12.96
C VAL A 136 0.34 -10.72 -11.55
N LEU A 137 -0.73 -10.13 -11.03
CA LEU A 137 -1.20 -10.41 -9.66
C LEU A 137 -1.76 -11.82 -9.49
N LYS A 138 -2.30 -12.42 -10.56
CA LYS A 138 -2.69 -13.84 -10.55
C LYS A 138 -1.50 -14.79 -10.56
N GLN A 139 -0.44 -14.42 -11.28
CA GLN A 139 0.79 -15.22 -11.38
C GLN A 139 1.67 -15.07 -10.14
N HIS A 140 1.64 -13.90 -9.51
CA HIS A 140 2.45 -13.51 -8.36
C HIS A 140 1.60 -12.94 -7.21
N PRO A 141 0.64 -13.70 -6.64
CA PRO A 141 -0.18 -13.22 -5.53
C PRO A 141 0.64 -12.90 -4.27
N GLU A 142 1.81 -13.53 -4.12
CA GLU A 142 2.74 -13.34 -3.01
C GLU A 142 3.18 -11.89 -2.83
N ILE A 143 3.19 -11.07 -3.90
CA ILE A 143 3.67 -9.68 -3.81
C ILE A 143 2.74 -8.81 -2.96
N LEU A 144 1.42 -8.96 -3.13
CA LEU A 144 0.45 -8.21 -2.32
C LEU A 144 0.37 -8.75 -0.89
N GLN A 145 0.56 -10.06 -0.73
CA GLN A 145 0.65 -10.70 0.57
C GLN A 145 1.88 -10.20 1.35
N GLN A 146 3.04 -10.13 0.69
CA GLN A 146 4.25 -9.57 1.27
C GLN A 146 4.07 -8.10 1.64
N MET A 147 3.51 -7.28 0.76
CA MET A 147 3.19 -5.87 1.08
C MET A 147 2.25 -5.75 2.28
N LEU A 148 1.21 -6.59 2.36
CA LEU A 148 0.28 -6.63 3.50
C LEU A 148 1.03 -6.98 4.79
N SER A 149 1.84 -8.03 4.76
CA SER A 149 2.64 -8.47 5.91
C SER A 149 3.61 -7.37 6.36
N THR A 150 4.38 -6.78 5.44
CA THR A 150 5.29 -5.68 5.72
C THR A 150 4.56 -4.48 6.32
N ASN A 151 3.47 -4.03 5.70
CA ASN A 151 2.74 -2.85 6.17
C ASN A 151 2.11 -3.08 7.56
N LEU A 152 1.55 -4.27 7.79
CA LEU A 152 1.00 -4.65 9.10
C LEU A 152 2.09 -4.75 10.17
N ASN A 153 3.24 -5.33 9.86
CA ASN A 153 4.38 -5.43 10.78
C ASN A 153 4.91 -4.05 11.17
N ILE A 154 5.04 -3.13 10.20
CA ILE A 154 5.47 -1.75 10.50
C ILE A 154 4.46 -1.07 11.44
N VAL A 155 3.16 -1.26 11.23
CA VAL A 155 2.13 -0.65 12.09
C VAL A 155 2.15 -1.22 13.52
N ILE A 156 2.35 -2.54 13.66
CA ILE A 156 2.28 -3.25 14.94
C ILE A 156 3.58 -3.11 15.75
N PHE A 157 4.73 -3.30 15.11
CA PHE A 157 6.00 -3.53 15.80
C PHE A 157 6.99 -2.37 15.71
N GLU A 158 6.82 -1.46 14.74
CA GLU A 158 7.76 -0.36 14.54
C GLU A 158 7.24 1.00 15.03
N GLU A 159 8.15 1.97 15.12
CA GLU A 159 7.81 3.38 15.24
C GLU A 159 7.18 3.89 13.93
N CYS A 160 5.95 3.47 13.65
CA CYS A 160 5.16 3.94 12.52
C CYS A 160 4.91 5.46 12.61
N ARG A 161 5.81 6.24 11.99
CA ARG A 161 5.76 7.72 11.90
C ARG A 161 4.67 8.21 10.94
N ASN A 162 4.31 7.37 9.97
CA ASN A 162 3.37 7.68 8.89
C ASN A 162 2.03 6.92 9.02
N GLN A 163 1.51 6.76 10.24
CA GLN A 163 0.32 5.96 10.52
C GLN A 163 -0.89 6.33 9.64
N TRP A 164 -1.13 7.63 9.46
CA TRP A 164 -2.22 8.13 8.62
C TRP A 164 -2.03 7.77 7.14
N SER A 165 -0.80 7.79 6.65
CA SER A 165 -0.49 7.42 5.27
C SER A 165 -0.59 5.92 5.06
N MET A 166 -0.19 5.11 6.04
CA MET A 166 -0.20 3.64 5.96
C MET A 166 -1.60 3.02 6.08
N SER A 167 -2.53 3.66 6.80
CA SER A 167 -3.85 3.08 7.04
C SER A 167 -4.64 2.79 5.76
N ARG A 168 -4.59 3.70 4.79
CA ARG A 168 -5.35 3.63 3.54
C ARG A 168 -4.89 2.49 2.62
N PRO A 169 -3.59 2.35 2.28
CA PRO A 169 -3.11 1.21 1.52
C PRO A 169 -3.29 -0.10 2.29
N LEU A 170 -3.13 -0.11 3.62
CA LEU A 170 -3.34 -1.30 4.44
C LEU A 170 -4.77 -1.85 4.31
N LEU A 171 -5.80 -0.99 4.42
CA LEU A 171 -7.19 -1.41 4.22
C LEU A 171 -7.37 -2.06 2.85
N GLY A 172 -6.85 -1.43 1.80
CA GLY A 172 -6.97 -1.96 0.46
C GLY A 172 -6.28 -3.32 0.29
N LEU A 173 -5.09 -3.50 0.89
CA LEU A 173 -4.37 -4.76 0.87
C LEU A 173 -5.14 -5.87 1.62
N ILE A 174 -5.74 -5.55 2.77
CA ILE A 174 -6.60 -6.46 3.55
C ILE A 174 -7.79 -6.90 2.69
N LEU A 175 -8.53 -5.95 2.09
CA LEU A 175 -9.73 -6.27 1.30
C LEU A 175 -9.42 -7.05 0.00
N LEU A 176 -8.19 -6.94 -0.51
CA LEU A 176 -7.71 -7.75 -1.64
C LEU A 176 -7.28 -9.15 -1.21
N ASN A 177 -6.81 -9.34 0.04
CA ASN A 177 -6.20 -10.57 0.53
C ASN A 177 -6.79 -11.02 1.88
N GLU A 178 -8.12 -11.05 2.02
CA GLU A 178 -8.81 -11.33 3.29
C GLU A 178 -8.41 -12.68 3.92
N GLU A 179 -8.26 -13.72 3.11
CA GLU A 179 -7.84 -15.04 3.59
C GLU A 179 -6.42 -15.01 4.19
N TYR A 180 -5.48 -14.36 3.50
CA TYR A 180 -4.11 -14.22 3.99
C TYR A 180 -4.03 -13.29 5.21
N PHE A 181 -4.83 -12.22 5.26
CA PHE A 181 -4.93 -11.38 6.45
C PHE A 181 -5.38 -12.19 7.68
N ASN A 182 -6.36 -13.07 7.52
CA ASN A 182 -6.80 -13.95 8.61
C ASN A 182 -5.69 -14.92 9.05
N GLN A 183 -4.89 -15.44 8.13
CA GLN A 183 -3.72 -16.26 8.47
C GLN A 183 -2.66 -15.47 9.26
N LEU A 184 -2.34 -14.24 8.82
CA LEU A 184 -1.44 -13.34 9.54
C LEU A 184 -1.96 -13.03 10.94
N ARG A 185 -3.26 -12.69 11.07
CA ARG A 185 -3.93 -12.46 12.36
C ARG A 185 -3.73 -13.65 13.30
N GLN A 186 -4.03 -14.86 12.84
CA GLN A 186 -3.89 -16.08 13.66
C GLN A 186 -2.45 -16.34 14.05
N SER A 187 -1.51 -16.16 13.12
CA SER A 187 -0.07 -16.28 13.39
C SER A 187 0.38 -15.30 14.49
N ILE A 188 0.00 -14.03 14.38
CA ILE A 188 0.34 -13.00 15.38
C ILE A 188 -0.26 -13.32 16.74
N ILE A 189 -1.52 -13.76 16.79
CA ILE A 189 -2.20 -14.14 18.05
C ILE A 189 -1.51 -15.34 18.69
N ASN A 190 -1.24 -16.40 17.93
CA ASN A 190 -0.63 -17.64 18.46
C ASN A 190 0.80 -17.41 18.97
N ASN A 191 1.50 -16.41 18.42
CA ASN A 191 2.83 -16.01 18.89
C ASN A 191 2.80 -15.17 20.18
N GLN A 192 1.62 -14.77 20.68
CA GLN A 192 1.49 -14.13 22.00
C GLN A 192 1.41 -15.15 23.12
N LEU A 193 1.79 -14.71 24.34
CA LEU A 193 1.56 -15.48 25.57
C LEU A 193 0.06 -15.85 25.71
N PRO A 194 -0.29 -17.05 26.22
CA PRO A 194 -1.67 -17.53 26.29
C PRO A 194 -2.66 -16.52 26.90
N GLU A 195 -2.25 -15.80 27.94
CA GLU A 195 -3.05 -14.79 28.63
C GLU A 195 -3.38 -13.57 27.75
N LYS A 196 -2.50 -13.22 26.81
CA LYS A 196 -2.66 -12.08 25.90
C LYS A 196 -3.36 -12.44 24.59
N GLN A 197 -3.49 -13.74 24.26
CA GLN A 197 -4.08 -14.18 22.98
C GLN A 197 -5.52 -13.71 22.80
N VAL A 198 -6.34 -13.82 23.85
CA VAL A 198 -7.76 -13.40 23.81
C VAL A 198 -7.87 -11.90 23.58
N VAL A 199 -7.04 -11.11 24.26
CA VAL A 199 -7.05 -9.64 24.14
C VAL A 199 -6.55 -9.21 22.76
N MET A 200 -5.48 -9.83 22.26
CA MET A 200 -4.98 -9.57 20.89
C MET A 200 -6.03 -9.91 19.84
N ALA A 201 -6.76 -11.02 20.01
CA ALA A 201 -7.84 -11.40 19.12
C ALA A 201 -8.96 -10.34 19.09
N GLN A 202 -9.35 -9.81 20.26
CA GLN A 202 -10.34 -8.74 20.39
C GLN A 202 -9.88 -7.44 19.70
N TRP A 203 -8.61 -7.06 19.83
CA TRP A 203 -8.10 -5.88 19.13
C TRP A 203 -8.16 -6.02 17.61
N PHE A 204 -7.86 -7.19 17.07
CA PHE A 204 -8.04 -7.46 15.64
C PHE A 204 -9.52 -7.43 15.21
N ASP A 205 -10.45 -7.83 16.07
CA ASP A 205 -11.89 -7.68 15.79
C ASP A 205 -12.28 -6.19 15.78
N SER A 206 -11.85 -5.42 16.77
CA SER A 206 -12.06 -3.97 16.84
C SER A 206 -11.44 -3.22 15.66
N LEU A 207 -10.28 -3.68 15.16
CA LEU A 207 -9.65 -3.12 13.97
C LEU A 207 -10.59 -3.15 12.76
N MET A 208 -11.32 -4.26 12.59
CA MET A 208 -12.22 -4.51 11.47
C MET A 208 -13.69 -4.14 11.77
N GLU A 209 -13.98 -3.60 12.95
CA GLU A 209 -15.35 -3.29 13.37
C GLU A 209 -15.98 -2.18 12.50
N GLY A 210 -17.09 -2.52 11.86
CA GLY A 210 -17.83 -1.60 10.99
C GLY A 210 -17.16 -1.33 9.64
N ILE A 211 -16.16 -2.14 9.26
CA ILE A 211 -15.49 -2.04 7.96
C ILE A 211 -16.27 -2.84 6.91
N GLU A 212 -16.67 -2.14 5.85
CA GLU A 212 -17.34 -2.76 4.71
C GLU A 212 -16.32 -3.17 3.63
N ARG A 213 -16.72 -4.09 2.73
CA ARG A 213 -15.90 -4.47 1.57
C ARG A 213 -15.94 -3.42 0.46
N ASN A 214 -15.47 -2.21 0.74
CA ASN A 214 -15.31 -1.14 -0.23
C ASN A 214 -14.19 -0.17 0.16
N LEU A 215 -13.75 0.60 -0.82
CA LEU A 215 -12.73 1.63 -0.63
C LEU A 215 -13.34 3.02 -0.82
N GLN A 216 -14.42 3.33 -0.11
CA GLN A 216 -14.98 4.68 -0.03
C GLN A 216 -14.26 5.49 1.05
N THR A 217 -14.32 6.82 0.94
CA THR A 217 -13.66 7.74 1.89
C THR A 217 -14.10 7.48 3.33
N LYS A 218 -15.42 7.38 3.57
CA LYS A 218 -15.98 7.10 4.90
C LYS A 218 -15.45 5.81 5.51
N ASN A 219 -15.33 4.74 4.70
CA ASN A 219 -14.82 3.45 5.17
C ASN A 219 -13.31 3.50 5.48
N ARG A 220 -12.53 4.21 4.65
CA ARG A 220 -11.10 4.46 4.92
C ARG A 220 -10.87 5.26 6.20
N GLU A 221 -11.69 6.30 6.44
CA GLU A 221 -11.63 7.12 7.65
C GLU A 221 -11.95 6.27 8.89
N ARG A 222 -13.00 5.44 8.82
CA ARG A 222 -13.34 4.50 9.89
C ARG A 222 -12.19 3.54 10.19
N PHE A 223 -11.60 2.93 9.17
CA PHE A 223 -10.44 2.04 9.36
C PHE A 223 -9.26 2.78 9.98
N THR A 224 -8.98 4.01 9.56
CA THR A 224 -7.89 4.82 10.13
C THR A 224 -8.09 5.11 11.62
N GLN A 225 -9.33 5.37 12.03
CA GLN A 225 -9.68 5.54 13.46
C GLN A 225 -9.48 4.23 14.23
N ASN A 226 -10.01 3.12 13.72
CA ASN A 226 -9.86 1.80 14.34
C ASN A 226 -8.38 1.41 14.48
N LEU A 227 -7.57 1.63 13.43
CA LEU A 227 -6.13 1.36 13.43
C LEU A 227 -5.39 2.18 14.49
N SER A 228 -5.83 3.40 14.74
CA SER A 228 -5.23 4.26 15.76
C SER A 228 -5.46 3.75 17.17
N VAL A 229 -6.66 3.25 17.45
CA VAL A 229 -6.99 2.60 18.72
C VAL A 229 -6.23 1.28 18.86
N PHE A 230 -6.31 0.42 17.83
CA PHE A 230 -5.60 -0.85 17.75
C PHE A 230 -4.11 -0.71 18.07
N ARG A 231 -3.42 0.23 17.40
CA ARG A 231 -1.99 0.45 17.59
C ARG A 231 -1.65 0.94 19.00
N ARG A 232 -2.46 1.83 19.56
CA ARG A 232 -2.26 2.32 20.94
C ARG A 232 -2.35 1.15 21.92
N ASP A 233 -3.42 0.37 21.84
CA ASP A 233 -3.69 -0.70 22.80
C ASP A 233 -2.66 -1.84 22.68
N VAL A 234 -2.23 -2.17 21.46
CA VAL A 234 -1.13 -3.13 21.20
C VAL A 234 0.19 -2.62 21.79
N ASN A 235 0.56 -1.36 21.53
CA ASN A 235 1.81 -0.80 22.04
C ASN A 235 1.83 -0.72 23.57
N ASP A 236 0.71 -0.36 24.20
CA ASP A 236 0.61 -0.31 25.66
C ASP A 236 0.78 -1.70 26.29
N SER A 237 0.28 -2.75 25.63
CA SER A 237 0.46 -4.13 26.06
C SER A 237 1.86 -4.70 25.82
N LEU A 238 2.52 -4.29 24.72
CA LEU A 238 3.91 -4.65 24.44
C LEU A 238 4.88 -3.97 25.42
N LYS A 239 4.53 -2.78 25.93
CA LYS A 239 5.28 -2.00 26.92
C LYS A 239 5.07 -2.44 28.39
N GLY A 240 4.59 -3.67 28.64
CA GLY A 240 4.31 -4.17 30.00
C GLY A 240 5.44 -3.93 31.02
N PRO A 241 5.08 -3.81 32.30
CA PRO A 241 5.39 -2.66 33.15
C PRO A 241 6.89 -2.32 33.19
N ASN A 242 7.23 -1.05 33.00
CA ASN A 242 8.47 -0.50 33.51
C ASN A 242 8.53 -0.82 35.01
N ILE A 243 9.33 -1.80 35.39
CA ILE A 243 9.87 -1.94 36.75
C ILE A 243 10.84 -0.75 36.92
N LEU A 244 10.29 0.44 37.06
CA LEU A 244 11.00 1.58 37.62
C LEU A 244 11.03 1.35 39.13
N ASN A 245 12.08 0.63 39.56
CA ASN A 245 12.68 0.67 40.90
C ASN A 245 11.73 0.95 42.07
N SER A 246 10.82 0.02 42.37
CA SER A 246 10.30 -0.14 43.73
C SER A 246 11.26 -1.00 44.54
N SER A 247 12.47 -0.51 44.79
CA SER A 247 13.47 -1.12 45.68
C SER A 247 14.64 -0.14 45.78
N ILE A 248 14.67 0.68 46.83
CA ILE A 248 15.86 1.19 47.54
C ILE A 248 15.32 2.15 48.62
N TYR A 249 15.09 1.53 49.80
CA TYR A 249 15.09 2.10 51.15
C TYR A 249 13.98 3.07 51.57
N ASP A 250 12.82 2.52 51.91
CA ASP A 250 12.20 2.81 53.20
C ASP A 250 12.48 1.61 54.14
N VAL A 251 12.58 1.92 55.44
CA VAL A 251 12.79 1.04 56.62
C VAL A 251 14.21 1.08 57.23
N ASN A 252 14.25 1.85 58.33
CA ASN A 252 15.14 1.87 59.51
C ASN A 252 16.46 2.65 59.44
#